data_AF-A0AAW4TVA0-F1
#
_entry.id   AF-A0AAW4TVA0-F1
#
_cell.length_a   1.000
_cell.length_b   1.000
_cell.length_c   1.000
_cell.angle_alpha   90.00
_cell.angle_beta   90.00
_cell.angle_gamma   90.00
#
_symmetry.space_group_name_H-M   'P 1'
#
loop_
_entity.id
_entity.type
_entity.pdbx_description
1 polymer ?
#
loop_
_entity_poly.entity_id
_entity_poly.type
_entity_poly.pdbx_seq_one_letter_code
_entity_poly.pdbx_strand_id
1 'polypeptide(L)'
;MAAPLTQTLVVQEHDEADDSGLSIPVRLVKPDGTPFAEGVATIAWSAITGKPSTYPAAAPAWSAITGKPSTFAPPAPTASARGGVLQQAAEAQLAADADSAAIIAKVNATLTKLKAAGILA
;
A
#
# COMPACT_ATOMS: atom_id res chain seq x y z
N MET A 1 -38.95 18.65 -1.01
CA MET A 1 -38.76 19.32 0.30
C MET A 1 -39.05 18.28 1.37
N ALA A 2 -38.04 17.82 2.13
CA ALA A 2 -38.26 16.83 3.19
C ALA A 2 -38.83 17.52 4.44
N ALA A 3 -39.76 16.87 5.13
CA ALA A 3 -40.35 17.42 6.36
C ALA A 3 -39.29 17.54 7.47
N PRO A 4 -39.38 18.55 8.35
CA PRO A 4 -38.47 18.68 9.49
C PRO A 4 -38.66 17.53 10.49
N LEU A 5 -37.55 16.93 10.92
CA LEU A 5 -37.55 15.89 11.95
C LEU A 5 -37.84 16.53 13.31
N THR A 6 -38.87 16.06 14.00
CA THR A 6 -39.22 16.49 15.37
C THR A 6 -38.99 15.33 16.33
N GLN A 7 -38.33 15.61 17.46
CA GLN A 7 -38.00 14.60 18.47
C GLN A 7 -38.50 15.03 19.84
N THR A 8 -39.10 14.08 20.56
CA THR A 8 -39.74 14.34 21.85
C THR A 8 -38.81 13.97 23.00
N LEU A 9 -38.71 14.87 23.99
CA LEU A 9 -37.95 14.68 25.23
C LEU A 9 -38.92 14.54 26.40
N VAL A 10 -38.76 13.52 27.24
CA VAL A 10 -39.61 13.27 28.42
C VAL A 10 -38.79 13.42 29.68
N VAL A 11 -39.31 14.19 30.63
CA VAL A 11 -38.79 14.30 32.00
C VAL A 11 -39.19 13.06 32.78
N GLN A 12 -38.23 12.41 33.42
CA GLN A 12 -38.48 11.27 34.30
C GLN A 12 -38.72 11.77 35.71
N GLU A 13 -39.68 11.15 36.40
CA GLU A 13 -39.86 11.36 37.83
C GLU A 13 -38.63 10.81 38.55
N HIS A 14 -38.03 11.64 39.42
CA HIS A 14 -36.92 11.29 40.27
C HIS A 14 -37.46 11.15 41.69
N ASP A 15 -37.40 9.95 42.26
CA ASP A 15 -38.11 9.62 43.50
C ASP A 15 -37.30 9.91 44.78
N GLU A 16 -36.06 10.41 44.66
CA GLU A 16 -35.19 10.67 45.81
C GLU A 16 -34.46 12.00 45.63
N ALA A 17 -34.66 12.97 46.52
CA ALA A 17 -33.89 14.21 46.51
C ALA A 17 -32.51 13.96 47.14
N ASP A 18 -31.46 13.91 46.34
CA ASP A 18 -30.09 13.91 46.86
C ASP A 18 -29.64 15.35 47.15
N ASP A 19 -28.83 15.54 48.21
CA ASP A 19 -28.29 16.84 48.65
C ASP A 19 -27.31 17.48 47.63
N SER A 20 -27.28 16.98 46.40
CA SER A 20 -26.37 17.32 45.30
C SER A 20 -26.87 18.46 44.39
N GLY A 21 -28.12 18.92 44.56
CA GLY A 21 -28.76 19.93 43.70
C GLY A 21 -29.80 19.34 42.73
N LEU A 22 -30.48 20.19 41.96
CA LEU A 22 -31.60 19.79 41.10
C LEU A 22 -31.15 18.87 39.93
N SER A 23 -31.31 17.56 40.09
CA SER A 23 -31.19 16.57 39.02
C SER A 23 -32.55 16.27 38.40
N ILE A 24 -32.74 16.67 37.13
CA ILE A 24 -33.95 16.34 36.35
C ILE A 24 -33.56 15.33 35.26
N PRO A 25 -33.75 14.02 35.49
CA PRO A 25 -33.46 13.02 34.47
C PRO A 25 -34.38 13.22 33.26
N VAL A 26 -33.78 13.28 32.07
CA VAL A 26 -34.50 13.40 30.79
C VAL A 26 -34.11 12.26 29.86
N ARG A 27 -35.09 11.73 29.11
CA ARG A 27 -34.84 10.73 28.08
C ARG A 27 -35.45 11.14 26.75
N LEU A 28 -34.80 10.74 25.66
CA LEU A 28 -35.39 10.80 24.32
C LEU A 28 -36.43 9.69 24.17
N VAL A 29 -37.57 10.03 23.57
CA VAL A 29 -38.64 9.06 23.25
C VAL A 29 -39.05 9.17 21.79
N LYS A 30 -39.73 8.14 21.28
CA LYS A 30 -40.37 8.18 19.96
C LYS A 30 -41.50 9.22 19.95
N PRO A 31 -41.99 9.64 18.77
CA PRO A 31 -43.13 10.56 18.68
C PRO A 31 -44.40 10.08 19.40
N ASP A 32 -44.55 8.77 19.65
CA ASP A 32 -45.66 8.16 20.40
C ASP A 32 -45.44 8.11 21.93
N GLY A 33 -44.33 8.66 22.44
CA GLY A 33 -43.98 8.68 23.86
C GLY A 33 -43.30 7.42 24.39
N THR A 34 -43.21 6.34 23.60
CA THR A 34 -42.53 5.11 24.02
C THR A 34 -41.01 5.29 24.01
N PRO A 35 -40.26 4.66 24.94
CA PRO A 35 -38.80 4.72 24.92
C PRO A 35 -38.25 4.07 23.63
N PHE A 36 -37.10 4.57 23.17
CA PHE A 36 -36.31 3.84 22.18
C PHE A 36 -35.83 2.54 22.82
N ALA A 37 -35.88 1.43 22.07
CA ALA A 37 -35.38 0.16 22.58
C ALA A 37 -33.87 0.28 22.84
N GLU A 38 -33.41 -0.09 24.03
CA GLU A 38 -31.99 -0.23 24.31
C GLU A 38 -31.45 -1.43 23.53
N GLY A 39 -30.66 -1.15 22.51
CA GLY A 39 -30.09 -2.17 21.66
C GLY A 39 -29.17 -1.56 20.63
N VAL A 40 -28.05 -2.24 20.37
CA VAL A 40 -27.15 -1.92 19.27
C VAL A 40 -27.97 -1.91 17.98
N ALA A 41 -28.07 -0.75 17.34
CA ALA A 41 -28.76 -0.62 16.06
C ALA A 41 -28.04 -1.51 15.03
N THR A 42 -28.67 -2.62 14.67
CA THR A 42 -28.16 -3.50 13.62
C THR A 42 -28.58 -2.91 12.28
N ILE A 43 -27.66 -2.23 11.62
CA ILE A 43 -27.88 -1.68 10.27
C ILE A 43 -27.56 -2.79 9.27
N ALA A 44 -28.58 -3.29 8.57
CA ALA A 44 -28.36 -4.22 7.48
C ALA A 44 -27.55 -3.55 6.36
N TRP A 45 -26.62 -4.30 5.74
CA TRP A 45 -25.83 -3.79 4.61
C TRP A 45 -26.72 -3.23 3.48
N SER A 46 -27.88 -3.85 3.25
CA SER A 46 -28.91 -3.40 2.32
C SER A 46 -29.44 -1.98 2.61
N ALA A 47 -29.38 -1.48 3.84
CA ALA A 47 -29.83 -0.15 4.24
C ALA A 47 -28.80 0.97 3.96
N ILE A 48 -27.54 0.65 3.66
CA ILE A 48 -26.50 1.65 3.37
C ILE A 48 -26.72 2.23 1.97
N THR A 49 -26.94 3.54 1.87
CA THR A 49 -27.00 4.30 0.61
C THR A 49 -25.59 4.58 0.07
N GLY A 50 -25.42 4.56 -1.25
CA GLY A 50 -24.11 4.81 -1.89
C GLY A 50 -23.12 3.65 -1.83
N LYS A 51 -23.54 2.48 -1.30
CA LYS A 51 -22.71 1.27 -1.36
C LYS A 51 -22.44 0.86 -2.81
N PRO A 52 -21.25 0.34 -3.14
CA PRO A 52 -21.01 -0.27 -4.43
C PRO A 52 -22.02 -1.39 -4.71
N SER A 53 -22.66 -1.35 -5.87
CA SER A 53 -23.57 -2.40 -6.34
C SER A 53 -22.81 -3.59 -6.93
N THR A 54 -21.55 -3.40 -7.29
CA THR A 54 -20.70 -4.38 -7.95
C THR A 54 -19.32 -4.38 -7.31
N TYR A 55 -18.87 -5.56 -6.91
CA TYR A 55 -17.49 -5.82 -6.52
C TYR A 55 -16.87 -6.72 -7.60
N PRO A 56 -15.67 -6.41 -8.12
CA PRO A 56 -15.02 -7.31 -9.07
C PRO A 56 -14.80 -8.67 -8.41
N ALA A 57 -15.34 -9.73 -9.02
CA ALA A 57 -15.23 -11.10 -8.49
C ALA A 57 -13.80 -11.67 -8.57
N ALA A 58 -12.92 -11.03 -9.34
CA ALA A 58 -11.54 -11.45 -9.54
C ALA A 58 -10.59 -10.25 -9.55
N ALA A 59 -9.35 -10.50 -9.11
CA ALA A 59 -8.28 -9.54 -9.28
C ALA A 59 -8.04 -9.27 -10.78
N PRO A 60 -7.69 -8.03 -11.15
CA PRO A 60 -7.40 -7.70 -12.54
C PRO A 60 -6.16 -8.48 -13.03
N ALA A 61 -6.15 -8.86 -14.30
CA ALA A 61 -4.97 -9.42 -14.93
C ALA A 61 -3.81 -8.41 -14.89
N TRP A 62 -2.57 -8.90 -14.82
CA TRP A 62 -1.37 -8.04 -14.78
C TRP A 62 -1.34 -7.01 -15.93
N SER A 63 -1.78 -7.42 -17.13
CA SER A 63 -1.89 -6.57 -18.31
C SER A 63 -2.81 -5.35 -18.10
N ALA A 64 -3.84 -5.46 -17.26
CA ALA A 64 -4.81 -4.42 -16.98
C ALA A 64 -4.35 -3.38 -15.93
N ILE A 65 -3.28 -3.65 -15.19
CA ILE A 65 -2.74 -2.72 -14.19
C ILE A 65 -2.07 -1.52 -14.90
N THR A 66 -2.63 -0.33 -14.70
CA THR A 66 -2.05 0.94 -15.18
C THR A 66 -0.93 1.42 -14.26
N GLY A 67 0.03 2.20 -14.77
CA GLY A 67 1.15 2.71 -13.96
C GLY A 67 2.18 1.67 -13.53
N LYS A 68 2.07 0.40 -13.98
CA LYS A 68 3.10 -0.61 -13.73
C LYS A 68 4.41 -0.25 -14.45
N PRO A 69 5.57 -0.39 -13.79
CA PRO A 69 6.85 -0.27 -14.48
C PRO A 69 6.96 -1.33 -15.58
N SER A 70 7.26 -0.91 -16.80
CA SER A 70 7.49 -1.81 -17.94
C SER A 70 8.87 -2.47 -17.90
N THR A 71 9.83 -1.84 -17.22
CA THR A 71 11.23 -2.28 -17.11
C THR A 71 11.84 -1.79 -15.81
N PHE A 72 12.48 -2.71 -15.08
CA PHE A 72 13.40 -2.39 -13.98
C PHE A 72 14.83 -2.67 -14.45
N ALA A 73 15.38 -1.82 -15.34
CA ALA A 73 16.78 -1.97 -15.73
C ALA A 73 17.67 -1.63 -14.53
N PRO A 74 18.61 -2.51 -14.13
CA PRO A 74 19.55 -2.17 -13.07
C PRO A 74 20.39 -0.95 -13.51
N PRO A 75 20.71 -0.01 -12.61
CA PRO A 75 21.58 1.11 -12.95
C PRO A 75 22.97 0.59 -13.32
N ALA A 76 23.76 1.40 -14.03
CA ALA A 76 25.18 1.08 -14.21
C ALA A 76 25.89 1.05 -12.84
N PRO A 77 26.82 0.12 -12.61
CA PRO A 77 27.56 0.05 -11.35
C PRO A 77 28.46 1.26 -11.21
N THR A 78 28.64 1.70 -9.97
CA THR A 78 29.66 2.70 -9.61
C THR A 78 30.49 2.14 -8.46
N ALA A 79 31.60 2.81 -8.12
CA ALA A 79 32.42 2.42 -6.97
C ALA A 79 31.63 2.40 -5.64
N SER A 80 30.53 3.15 -5.54
CA SER A 80 29.76 3.31 -4.31
C SER A 80 28.33 2.76 -4.40
N ALA A 81 27.90 2.25 -5.56
CA ALA A 81 26.54 1.76 -5.76
C ALA A 81 26.49 0.52 -6.65
N ARG A 82 25.62 -0.42 -6.26
CA ARG A 82 25.39 -1.66 -6.99
C ARG A 82 24.66 -1.38 -8.31
N GLY A 83 25.04 -2.10 -9.35
CA GLY A 83 24.45 -1.98 -10.69
C GLY A 83 24.71 -3.21 -11.55
N GLY A 84 24.16 -3.21 -12.77
CA GLY A 84 24.33 -4.28 -13.74
C GLY A 84 25.53 -4.07 -14.65
N VAL A 85 26.34 -5.11 -14.86
CA VAL A 85 27.44 -5.13 -15.84
C VAL A 85 27.00 -5.86 -17.10
N LEU A 86 27.68 -5.58 -18.21
CA LEU A 86 27.57 -6.40 -19.42
C LEU A 86 28.46 -7.63 -19.29
N GLN A 87 28.15 -8.69 -20.05
CA GLN A 87 29.05 -9.82 -20.16
C GLN A 87 30.28 -9.43 -21.00
N GLN A 88 31.48 -9.72 -20.50
CA GLN A 88 32.71 -9.48 -21.25
C GLN A 88 32.78 -10.35 -22.51
N ALA A 89 33.44 -9.83 -23.54
CA ALA A 89 33.76 -10.61 -24.73
C ALA A 89 34.63 -11.82 -24.35
N ALA A 90 34.44 -12.95 -25.03
CA ALA A 90 35.24 -14.15 -24.80
C ALA A 90 36.74 -13.85 -24.97
N GLU A 91 37.57 -14.43 -24.10
CA GLU A 91 39.03 -14.34 -24.14
C GLU A 91 39.61 -15.74 -24.18
N ALA A 92 40.52 -15.98 -25.13
CA ALA A 92 41.15 -17.29 -25.26
C ALA A 92 42.14 -17.52 -24.11
N GLN A 93 42.27 -18.77 -23.69
CA GLN A 93 43.23 -19.14 -22.65
C GLN A 93 44.67 -18.84 -23.08
N LEU A 94 45.49 -18.44 -22.11
CA LEU A 94 46.93 -18.24 -22.33
C LEU A 94 47.62 -19.61 -22.57
N ALA A 95 48.58 -19.64 -23.49
CA ALA A 95 49.41 -20.82 -23.71
C ALA A 95 50.26 -21.13 -22.47
N ALA A 96 50.54 -22.41 -22.22
CA ALA A 96 51.25 -22.86 -21.02
C ALA A 96 52.72 -22.41 -20.99
N ASP A 97 53.31 -22.18 -22.16
CA ASP A 97 54.70 -21.77 -22.40
C ASP A 97 54.82 -20.30 -22.84
N ALA A 98 53.79 -19.49 -22.60
CA ALA A 98 53.77 -18.09 -22.99
C ALA A 98 54.94 -17.30 -22.37
N ASP A 99 55.65 -16.54 -23.20
CA ASP A 99 56.68 -15.62 -22.74
C ASP A 99 56.11 -14.37 -22.05
N SER A 100 56.99 -13.55 -21.47
CA SER A 100 56.61 -12.32 -20.79
C SER A 100 55.84 -11.34 -21.68
N ALA A 101 56.16 -11.27 -22.97
CA ALA A 101 55.49 -10.35 -23.90
C ALA A 101 54.06 -10.80 -24.18
N ALA A 102 53.85 -12.10 -24.40
CA ALA A 102 52.54 -12.71 -24.58
C ALA A 102 51.67 -12.58 -23.32
N ILE A 103 52.27 -12.73 -22.12
CA ILE A 103 51.58 -12.50 -20.85
C ILE A 103 51.08 -11.06 -20.75
N ILE A 104 51.94 -10.07 -21.00
CA ILE A 104 51.57 -8.64 -20.94
C ILE A 104 50.44 -8.33 -21.93
N ALA A 105 50.53 -8.86 -23.16
CA ALA A 105 49.49 -8.67 -24.16
C ALA A 105 48.14 -9.24 -23.70
N LYS A 106 48.14 -10.43 -23.11
CA LYS A 106 46.93 -11.07 -22.57
C LYS A 106 46.31 -10.28 -21.42
N VAL A 107 47.13 -9.77 -20.51
CA VAL A 107 46.67 -8.95 -19.38
C VAL A 107 46.00 -7.68 -19.91
N ASN A 108 46.64 -6.97 -20.83
CA ASN A 108 46.08 -5.75 -21.41
C ASN A 108 44.77 -6.01 -22.17
N ALA A 109 44.69 -7.11 -22.92
CA ALA A 109 43.46 -7.52 -23.60
C ALA A 109 42.32 -7.77 -22.60
N THR A 110 42.61 -8.50 -21.51
CA THR A 110 41.63 -8.79 -20.46
C THR A 110 41.14 -7.51 -19.78
N LEU A 111 42.05 -6.62 -19.39
CA LEU A 111 41.71 -5.33 -18.78
C LEU A 111 40.82 -4.49 -19.69
N THR A 112 41.14 -4.46 -20.99
CA THR A 112 40.34 -3.74 -21.99
C THR A 112 38.93 -4.29 -22.09
N LYS A 113 38.77 -5.63 -22.14
CA LYS A 113 37.45 -6.28 -22.20
C LYS A 113 36.62 -6.04 -20.94
N LEU A 114 37.25 -6.09 -19.77
CA LEU A 114 36.58 -5.82 -18.49
C LEU A 114 36.13 -4.36 -18.36
N LYS A 115 36.93 -3.39 -18.85
CA LYS A 115 36.53 -1.98 -18.92
C LYS A 115 35.35 -1.77 -19.87
N ALA A 116 35.39 -2.39 -21.06
CA ALA A 116 34.29 -2.32 -22.02
C ALA A 116 32.97 -2.92 -21.48
N ALA A 117 33.06 -3.93 -20.61
CA ALA A 117 31.92 -4.54 -19.93
C ALA A 117 31.37 -3.73 -18.73
N GLY A 118 32.03 -2.62 -18.35
CA GLY A 118 31.66 -1.82 -17.18
C GLY A 118 32.01 -2.48 -15.85
N ILE A 119 32.90 -3.48 -15.85
CA ILE A 119 33.33 -4.20 -14.64
C ILE A 119 34.44 -3.43 -13.92
N LEU A 120 35.31 -2.75 -14.67
CA LEU A 120 36.43 -1.96 -14.17
C LEU A 120 36.35 -0.52 -14.70
N ALA A 121 36.84 0.44 -13.92
CA ALA A 121 37.10 1.81 -14.35
C ALA A 121 38.49 1.94 -14.99
#